data_AF-A0A957CRP5-F1
#
_entry.id   AF-A0A957CRP5-F1
#
_cell.length_a   1.000
_cell.length_b   1.000
_cell.length_c   1.000
_cell.angle_alpha   90.00
_cell.angle_beta   90.00
_cell.angle_gamma   90.00
#
_symmetry.space_group_name_H-M   'P 1'
#
loop_
_entity.id
_entity.type
_entity.pdbx_description
1 polymer ?
#
loop_
_entity_poly.entity_id
_entity_poly.type
_entity_poly.pdbx_seq_one_letter_code
_entity_poly.pdbx_strand_id
1 'polypeptide(L)'
;MMKARVQIGFSAVSLFALLVYTLVHTGGLLSRYVEPTAVGYVAAFGIEASVVGLSLRIGDLRRTKQSIGFFMFVLVAVVVVSAVANIAEGFTAVQGELLTVGSIRQLDPIQAFIGMAATGLISVIVLALSEIIGTDVETAVRQAERERRKQVSHSEENGRFPAPVEAAREARTLRKEEAKESLLVYLAENPNATLSEAGQVIERSKTTVSTYLKELVEDGRLDRNGTGWEVLS
;
A
#
# COMPACT_ATOMS: atom_id res chain seq x y z
N MET A 1 -4.75 13.19 -10.05
CA MET A 1 -4.81 13.58 -8.62
C MET A 1 -6.20 14.00 -8.16
N MET A 2 -6.92 14.91 -8.85
CA MET A 2 -8.24 15.38 -8.39
C MET A 2 -9.30 14.26 -8.26
N LYS A 3 -9.38 13.36 -9.24
CA LYS A 3 -10.31 12.21 -9.19
C LYS A 3 -10.06 11.26 -8.00
N ALA A 4 -8.80 10.98 -7.68
CA ALA A 4 -8.43 10.12 -6.54
C ALA A 4 -8.78 10.77 -5.19
N ARG A 5 -8.48 12.07 -5.02
CA ARG A 5 -8.84 12.80 -3.79
C ARG A 5 -10.36 12.90 -3.59
N VAL A 6 -11.10 13.11 -4.68
CA VAL A 6 -12.58 13.14 -4.64
C VAL A 6 -13.14 11.75 -4.28
N GLN A 7 -12.62 10.68 -4.86
CA GLN A 7 -13.03 9.31 -4.55
C GLN A 7 -12.77 8.96 -3.08
N ILE A 8 -11.58 9.26 -2.56
CA ILE A 8 -11.23 9.06 -1.14
C ILE A 8 -12.19 9.85 -0.25
N GLY A 9 -12.47 11.10 -0.60
CA GLY A 9 -13.43 11.94 0.13
C GLY A 9 -14.81 11.32 0.20
N PHE A 10 -15.36 10.86 -0.92
CA PHE A 10 -16.66 10.18 -0.96
C PHE A 10 -16.66 8.87 -0.17
N SER A 11 -15.61 8.05 -0.30
CA SER A 11 -15.49 6.80 0.46
C SER A 11 -15.41 7.06 1.96
N ALA A 12 -14.65 8.07 2.40
CA ALA A 12 -14.53 8.43 3.81
C ALA A 12 -15.84 8.96 4.38
N VAL A 13 -16.54 9.83 3.65
CA VAL A 13 -17.86 10.33 4.06
C VAL A 13 -18.88 9.20 4.12
N SER A 14 -18.89 8.30 3.13
CA SER A 14 -19.78 7.14 3.12
C SER A 14 -19.50 6.19 4.27
N LEU A 15 -18.23 5.91 4.57
CA LEU A 15 -17.85 5.07 5.70
C LEU A 15 -18.27 5.73 7.02
N PHE A 16 -18.02 7.02 7.18
CA PHE A 16 -18.42 7.75 8.38
C PHE A 16 -19.94 7.73 8.58
N ALA A 17 -20.72 8.00 7.53
CA ALA A 17 -22.18 7.97 7.60
C ALA A 17 -22.71 6.58 7.97
N LEU A 18 -22.13 5.53 7.40
CA LEU A 18 -22.48 4.14 7.73
C LEU A 18 -22.15 3.81 9.19
N LEU A 19 -20.95 4.18 9.67
CA LEU A 19 -20.53 3.94 11.05
C LEU A 19 -21.39 4.70 12.06
N VAL A 20 -21.80 5.93 11.74
CA VAL A 20 -22.72 6.69 12.61
C VAL A 20 -24.08 5.99 12.67
N TYR A 21 -24.61 5.54 11.52
CA TYR A 21 -25.87 4.81 11.48
C TYR A 21 -25.79 3.50 12.29
N THR A 22 -24.75 2.68 12.08
CA THR A 22 -24.59 1.41 12.81
C THR A 22 -24.35 1.64 14.29
N LEU A 23 -23.60 2.68 14.68
CA LEU A 23 -23.40 3.04 16.07
C LEU A 23 -24.72 3.42 16.76
N VAL A 24 -25.55 4.24 16.11
CA VAL A 24 -26.85 4.63 16.68
C VAL A 24 -27.77 3.42 16.80
N HIS A 25 -27.80 2.58 15.77
CA HIS A 25 -28.64 1.38 15.72
C HIS A 25 -28.21 0.33 16.76
N THR A 26 -26.95 -0.12 16.71
CA THR A 26 -26.38 -1.09 17.65
C THR A 26 -26.36 -0.55 19.08
N GLY A 27 -26.06 0.74 19.27
CA GLY A 27 -26.08 1.39 20.59
C GLY A 27 -27.49 1.46 21.16
N GLY A 28 -28.49 1.80 20.34
CA GLY A 28 -29.90 1.75 20.72
C GLY A 28 -30.32 0.35 21.14
N LEU A 29 -29.96 -0.69 20.39
CA LEU A 29 -30.24 -2.08 20.71
C LEU A 29 -29.60 -2.49 22.04
N LEU A 30 -28.28 -2.28 22.20
CA LEU A 30 -27.55 -2.69 23.41
C LEU A 30 -27.98 -1.92 24.66
N SER A 31 -28.39 -0.66 24.52
CA SER A 31 -28.86 0.16 25.64
C SER A 31 -30.14 -0.38 26.29
N ARG A 32 -30.90 -1.24 25.60
CA ARG A 32 -32.07 -1.92 26.16
C ARG A 32 -31.71 -3.08 27.10
N TYR A 33 -30.49 -3.60 27.00
CA TYR A 33 -30.04 -4.78 27.75
C TYR A 33 -29.07 -4.44 28.88
N VAL A 34 -28.55 -3.22 28.93
CA VAL A 34 -27.51 -2.81 29.88
C VAL A 34 -27.85 -1.45 30.48
N GLU A 35 -27.88 -1.38 31.80
CA GLU A 35 -27.95 -0.12 32.55
C GLU A 35 -26.58 0.26 33.12
N PRO A 36 -26.17 1.54 33.03
CA PRO A 36 -26.89 2.66 32.42
C PRO A 36 -26.83 2.60 30.87
N THR A 37 -27.83 3.19 30.21
CA THR A 37 -28.03 3.16 28.75
C THR A 37 -26.78 3.60 27.96
N ALA A 38 -26.01 4.54 28.51
CA ALA A 38 -24.75 5.00 27.94
C ALA A 38 -23.74 3.86 27.71
N VAL A 39 -23.73 2.82 28.57
CA VAL A 39 -22.86 1.65 28.42
C VAL A 39 -23.17 0.88 27.15
N GLY A 40 -24.44 0.81 26.74
CA GLY A 40 -24.83 0.18 25.46
C GLY A 40 -24.20 0.88 24.25
N TYR A 41 -24.17 2.22 24.24
CA TYR A 41 -23.51 3.00 23.19
C TYR A 41 -21.98 2.87 23.23
N VAL A 42 -21.38 2.81 24.42
CA VAL A 42 -19.94 2.56 24.57
C VAL A 42 -19.57 1.17 24.03
N ALA A 43 -20.37 0.16 24.34
CA ALA A 43 -20.19 -1.20 23.84
C ALA A 43 -20.33 -1.26 22.31
N ALA A 44 -21.36 -0.60 21.75
CA ALA A 44 -21.55 -0.49 20.31
C ALA A 44 -20.35 0.18 19.63
N PHE A 45 -19.87 1.30 20.17
CA PHE A 45 -18.67 1.96 19.66
C PHE A 45 -17.45 1.03 19.65
N GLY A 46 -17.25 0.28 20.74
CA GLY A 46 -16.17 -0.71 20.82
C GLY A 46 -16.28 -1.81 19.75
N ILE A 47 -17.48 -2.31 19.48
CA ILE A 47 -17.73 -3.31 18.43
C ILE A 47 -17.42 -2.73 17.05
N GLU A 48 -18.00 -1.59 16.69
CA GLU A 48 -17.80 -0.94 15.38
C GLU A 48 -16.32 -0.60 15.15
N ALA A 49 -15.64 -0.03 16.15
CA ALA A 49 -14.20 0.26 16.08
C ALA A 49 -13.36 -1.01 15.92
N SER A 50 -13.74 -2.11 16.59
CA SER A 50 -13.08 -3.40 16.47
C SER A 50 -13.27 -4.00 15.08
N VAL A 51 -14.46 -3.90 14.49
CA VAL A 51 -14.74 -4.38 13.12
C VAL A 51 -13.91 -3.61 12.09
N VAL A 52 -13.83 -2.28 12.22
CA VAL A 52 -12.98 -1.46 11.35
C VAL A 52 -11.50 -1.81 11.54
N GLY A 53 -11.02 -1.94 12.78
CA GLY A 53 -9.63 -2.30 13.07
C GLY A 53 -9.26 -3.69 12.55
N LEU A 54 -10.17 -4.67 12.71
CA LEU A 54 -10.03 -6.02 12.18
C LEU A 54 -9.96 -6.02 10.65
N SER A 55 -10.81 -5.22 10.01
CA SER A 55 -10.87 -5.04 8.56
C SER A 55 -9.55 -4.49 8.01
N LEU A 56 -9.03 -3.41 8.61
CA LEU A 56 -7.73 -2.85 8.25
C LEU A 56 -6.59 -3.86 8.44
N ARG A 57 -6.61 -4.59 9.56
CA ARG A 57 -5.60 -5.63 9.85
C ARG A 57 -5.63 -6.76 8.83
N ILE A 58 -6.80 -7.22 8.40
CA ILE A 58 -6.95 -8.23 7.33
C ILE A 58 -6.33 -7.71 6.04
N GLY A 59 -6.57 -6.45 5.68
CA GLY A 59 -5.96 -5.80 4.53
C GLY A 59 -4.43 -5.84 4.57
N ASP A 60 -3.83 -5.45 5.70
CA ASP A 60 -2.37 -5.46 5.89
C ASP A 60 -1.77 -6.87 5.81
N LEU A 61 -2.42 -7.85 6.45
CA LEU A 61 -2.00 -9.25 6.45
C LEU A 61 -2.09 -9.86 5.04
N ARG A 62 -3.15 -9.54 4.29
CA ARG A 62 -3.31 -9.97 2.90
C ARG A 62 -2.19 -9.39 2.01
N ARG A 63 -1.81 -8.13 2.20
CA ARG A 63 -0.70 -7.50 1.47
C ARG A 63 0.65 -8.13 1.79
N THR A 64 0.88 -8.48 3.05
CA THR A 64 2.11 -9.14 3.51
C THR A 64 2.12 -10.66 3.27
N LYS A 65 1.11 -11.20 2.58
CA LYS A 65 0.92 -12.64 2.31
C LYS A 65 0.92 -13.51 3.58
N GLN A 66 0.48 -12.93 4.70
CA GLN A 66 0.33 -13.63 5.96
C GLN A 66 -1.05 -14.29 6.06
N SER A 67 -1.17 -15.25 6.97
CA SER A 67 -2.43 -15.97 7.19
C SER A 67 -3.50 -15.04 7.77
N ILE A 68 -4.60 -14.87 7.02
CA ILE A 68 -5.77 -14.08 7.45
C ILE A 68 -6.91 -14.92 8.04
N GLY A 69 -6.78 -16.24 8.06
CA GLY A 69 -7.90 -17.16 8.35
C GLY A 69 -8.60 -16.90 9.68
N PHE A 70 -7.83 -16.74 10.76
CA PHE A 70 -8.38 -16.42 12.09
C PHE A 70 -9.14 -15.09 12.10
N PHE A 71 -8.55 -14.03 11.52
CA PHE A 71 -9.17 -12.70 11.50
C PHE A 71 -10.45 -12.68 10.65
N MET A 72 -10.43 -13.35 9.50
CA MET A 72 -11.63 -13.53 8.66
C MET A 72 -12.72 -14.32 9.40
N PHE A 73 -12.35 -15.38 10.12
CA PHE A 73 -13.30 -16.13 10.93
C PHE A 73 -13.96 -15.27 11.99
N VAL A 74 -13.18 -14.47 12.74
CA VAL A 74 -13.71 -13.54 13.74
C VAL A 74 -14.63 -12.52 13.09
N LEU A 75 -14.24 -11.94 11.95
CA LEU A 75 -15.07 -10.98 11.23
C LEU A 75 -16.42 -11.60 10.83
N VAL A 76 -16.39 -12.79 10.21
CA VAL A 76 -17.61 -13.51 9.82
C VAL A 76 -18.49 -13.80 11.04
N ALA A 77 -17.91 -14.25 12.15
CA ALA A 77 -18.65 -14.51 13.38
C ALA A 77 -19.37 -13.25 13.90
N VAL A 78 -18.68 -12.10 13.92
CA VAL A 78 -19.29 -10.82 14.34
C VAL A 78 -20.43 -10.42 13.40
N VAL A 79 -20.25 -10.58 12.09
CA VAL A 79 -21.32 -10.28 11.10
C VAL A 79 -22.53 -11.17 11.30
N VAL A 80 -22.34 -12.47 11.55
CA VAL A 80 -23.43 -13.41 11.82
C VAL A 80 -24.19 -13.03 13.09
N VAL A 81 -23.48 -12.72 14.18
CA VAL A 81 -24.12 -12.28 15.44
C VAL A 81 -24.93 -11.00 15.23
N SER A 82 -24.38 -10.03 14.50
CA SER A 82 -25.08 -8.79 14.16
C SER A 82 -26.34 -9.05 13.31
N ALA A 83 -26.24 -9.93 12.32
CA ALA A 83 -27.39 -10.31 11.49
C ALA A 83 -28.51 -10.97 12.32
N VAL A 84 -28.16 -11.88 13.22
CA VAL A 84 -29.15 -12.53 14.11
C VAL A 84 -29.80 -11.51 15.04
N ALA A 85 -29.01 -10.60 15.64
CA ALA A 85 -29.54 -9.56 16.52
C ALA A 85 -30.54 -8.64 15.79
N ASN A 86 -30.25 -8.28 14.54
CA ASN A 86 -31.13 -7.44 13.74
C ASN A 86 -32.39 -8.18 13.26
N ILE A 87 -32.31 -9.47 12.94
CA ILE A 87 -33.51 -10.27 12.66
C ILE A 87 -34.41 -10.34 13.90
N ALA A 88 -33.82 -10.59 15.07
CA ALA A 88 -34.57 -10.67 16.32
C ALA A 88 -35.28 -9.35 16.63
N GLU A 89 -34.58 -8.22 16.50
CA GLU A 89 -35.18 -6.90 16.70
C GLU A 89 -36.23 -6.56 15.64
N GLY A 90 -35.95 -6.85 14.36
CA GLY A 90 -36.92 -6.64 13.27
C GLY A 90 -38.20 -7.45 13.47
N PHE A 91 -38.07 -8.70 13.92
CA PHE A 91 -39.22 -9.54 14.26
C PHE A 91 -40.04 -8.92 15.40
N THR A 92 -39.38 -8.48 16.48
CA THR A 92 -40.07 -7.84 17.61
C THR A 92 -40.70 -6.50 17.25
N ALA A 93 -40.08 -5.70 16.37
CA ALA A 93 -40.64 -4.44 15.91
C ALA A 93 -41.91 -4.64 15.04
N VAL A 94 -41.95 -5.69 14.22
CA VAL A 94 -43.07 -5.96 13.31
C VAL A 94 -44.20 -6.73 13.99
N GLN A 95 -43.88 -7.74 14.82
CA GLN A 95 -44.88 -8.63 15.43
C GLN A 95 -45.23 -8.25 16.88
N GLY A 96 -44.46 -7.36 17.52
CA GLY A 96 -44.65 -7.00 18.92
C GLY A 96 -44.25 -8.10 19.91
N GLU A 97 -43.73 -9.22 19.44
CA GLU A 97 -43.34 -10.38 20.25
C GLU A 97 -41.83 -10.68 20.14
N LEU A 98 -41.26 -11.31 21.17
CA LEU A 98 -39.86 -11.72 21.15
C LEU A 98 -39.65 -12.90 20.18
N LEU A 99 -38.52 -12.89 19.48
CA LEU A 99 -38.12 -14.02 18.68
C LEU A 99 -37.71 -15.18 19.59
N THR A 100 -38.41 -16.31 19.49
CA THR A 100 -38.17 -17.54 20.25
C THR A 100 -37.96 -18.72 19.32
N VAL A 101 -37.47 -19.85 19.85
CA VAL A 101 -37.35 -21.11 19.08
C VAL A 101 -38.70 -21.56 18.50
N GLY A 102 -39.82 -21.24 19.18
CA GLY A 102 -41.17 -21.55 18.71
C GLY A 102 -41.69 -20.59 17.64
N SER A 103 -41.42 -19.29 17.76
CA SER A 103 -41.86 -18.27 16.80
C SER A 103 -40.94 -18.15 15.57
N ILE A 104 -39.76 -18.77 15.59
CA ILE A 104 -38.82 -18.75 14.45
C ILE A 104 -39.43 -19.29 13.15
N ARG A 105 -40.42 -20.19 13.24
CA ARG A 105 -41.13 -20.74 12.08
C ARG A 105 -42.12 -19.75 11.45
N GLN A 106 -42.45 -18.67 12.16
CA GLN A 106 -43.33 -17.60 11.69
C GLN A 106 -42.57 -16.48 11.00
N LEU A 107 -41.23 -16.49 11.03
CA LEU A 107 -40.42 -15.58 10.24
C LEU A 107 -40.64 -15.86 8.75
N ASP A 108 -41.06 -14.83 8.02
CA ASP A 108 -41.02 -14.87 6.56
C ASP A 108 -39.55 -15.04 6.11
N PRO A 109 -39.21 -16.13 5.40
CA PRO A 109 -37.85 -16.37 4.92
C PRO A 109 -37.29 -15.20 4.09
N ILE A 110 -38.15 -14.47 3.38
CA ILE A 110 -37.75 -13.31 2.57
C ILE A 110 -37.36 -12.14 3.48
N GLN A 111 -38.14 -11.86 4.54
CA GLN A 111 -37.80 -10.81 5.50
C GLN A 111 -36.54 -11.13 6.30
N ALA A 112 -36.38 -12.39 6.73
CA ALA A 112 -35.15 -12.84 7.38
C ALA A 112 -33.93 -12.69 6.47
N PHE A 113 -34.07 -13.04 5.18
CA PHE A 113 -33.03 -12.87 4.19
C PHE A 113 -32.70 -11.39 3.95
N ILE A 114 -33.70 -10.52 3.83
CA ILE A 114 -33.49 -9.07 3.67
C ILE A 114 -32.78 -8.49 4.90
N GLY A 115 -33.17 -8.90 6.11
CA GLY A 115 -32.50 -8.49 7.35
C GLY A 115 -31.03 -8.91 7.37
N MET A 116 -30.74 -10.19 7.10
CA MET A 116 -29.37 -10.70 7.01
C MET A 116 -28.56 -10.01 5.91
N ALA A 117 -29.17 -9.79 4.75
CA ALA A 117 -28.53 -9.14 3.62
C ALA A 117 -28.21 -7.69 3.99
N ALA A 118 -29.15 -6.91 4.50
CA ALA A 118 -28.95 -5.50 4.84
C ALA A 118 -27.80 -5.32 5.85
N THR A 119 -27.75 -6.12 6.92
CA THR A 119 -26.76 -5.94 8.00
C THR A 119 -25.43 -6.63 7.70
N GLY A 120 -25.48 -7.76 7.00
CA GLY A 120 -24.30 -8.45 6.47
C GLY A 120 -23.59 -7.61 5.41
N LEU A 121 -24.35 -7.03 4.47
CA LEU A 121 -23.80 -6.14 3.44
C LEU A 121 -23.16 -4.90 4.04
N ILE A 122 -23.75 -4.28 5.07
CA ILE A 122 -23.12 -3.11 5.71
C ILE A 122 -21.74 -3.46 6.25
N SER A 123 -21.58 -4.61 6.90
CA SER A 123 -20.29 -5.06 7.42
C SER A 123 -19.27 -5.35 6.31
N VAL A 124 -19.71 -5.95 5.20
CA VAL A 124 -18.88 -6.16 4.00
C VAL A 124 -18.49 -4.84 3.34
N ILE A 125 -19.41 -3.88 3.30
CA ILE A 125 -19.17 -2.53 2.76
C ILE A 125 -18.18 -1.78 3.65
N VAL A 126 -18.31 -1.87 4.98
CA VAL A 126 -17.37 -1.28 5.94
C VAL A 126 -15.97 -1.87 5.76
N LEU A 127 -15.85 -3.19 5.62
CA LEU A 127 -14.58 -3.86 5.29
C LEU A 127 -13.99 -3.31 3.98
N ALA A 128 -14.78 -3.29 2.91
CA ALA A 128 -14.33 -2.85 1.59
C ALA A 128 -13.91 -1.37 1.59
N LEU A 129 -14.70 -0.48 2.20
CA LEU A 129 -14.38 0.94 2.32
C LEU A 129 -13.15 1.17 3.19
N SER A 130 -12.98 0.40 4.28
CA SER A 130 -11.79 0.47 5.13
C SER A 130 -10.53 0.03 4.38
N GLU A 131 -10.60 -1.05 3.59
CA GLU A 131 -9.48 -1.48 2.74
C GLU A 131 -9.14 -0.43 1.67
N ILE A 132 -10.14 0.15 1.00
CA ILE A 132 -9.94 1.20 -0.01
C ILE A 132 -9.25 2.41 0.61
N ILE A 133 -9.82 2.96 1.69
CA ILE A 133 -9.27 4.13 2.37
C ILE A 133 -7.88 3.84 2.93
N GLY A 134 -7.68 2.67 3.54
CA GLY A 134 -6.36 2.27 4.05
C GLY A 134 -5.30 2.20 2.96
N THR A 135 -5.63 1.65 1.78
CA THR A 135 -4.73 1.62 0.62
C THR A 135 -4.37 3.04 0.16
N ASP A 136 -5.39 3.88 0.03
CA ASP A 136 -5.25 5.21 -0.53
C ASP A 136 -4.50 6.16 0.41
N VAL A 137 -4.76 6.08 1.72
CA VAL A 137 -4.03 6.85 2.75
C VAL A 137 -2.57 6.41 2.82
N GLU A 138 -2.29 5.10 2.85
CA GLU A 138 -0.90 4.61 2.85
C GLU A 138 -0.14 5.08 1.60
N THR A 139 -0.79 5.04 0.44
CA THR A 139 -0.21 5.50 -0.82
C THR A 139 0.05 7.01 -0.80
N ALA A 140 -0.89 7.80 -0.27
CA ALA A 140 -0.73 9.24 -0.11
C ALA A 140 0.38 9.60 0.88
N VAL A 141 0.50 8.88 2.00
CA VAL A 141 1.57 9.06 3.00
C VAL A 141 2.93 8.72 2.38
N ARG A 142 3.05 7.59 1.66
CA ARG A 142 4.30 7.22 0.97
C ARG A 142 4.68 8.24 -0.11
N GLN A 143 3.72 8.80 -0.82
CA GLN A 143 3.98 9.89 -1.78
C GLN A 143 4.47 11.16 -1.06
N ALA A 144 3.78 11.57 0.00
CA ALA A 144 4.17 12.73 0.80
C ALA A 144 5.55 12.54 1.47
N GLU A 145 5.89 11.35 1.95
CA GLU A 145 7.22 11.04 2.47
C GLU A 145 8.30 11.10 1.39
N ARG A 146 8.03 10.58 0.18
CA ARG A 146 8.95 10.70 -0.96
C ARG A 146 9.15 12.15 -1.36
N GLU A 147 8.09 12.96 -1.37
CA GLU A 147 8.18 14.40 -1.65
C GLU A 147 8.94 15.14 -0.55
N ARG A 148 8.69 14.83 0.73
CA ARG A 148 9.46 15.37 1.86
C ARG A 148 10.93 14.97 1.80
N ARG A 149 11.26 13.71 1.48
CA ARG A 149 12.66 13.27 1.31
C ARG A 149 13.34 14.00 0.15
N LYS A 150 12.63 14.26 -0.95
CA LYS A 150 13.12 15.08 -2.07
C LYS A 150 13.28 16.56 -1.68
N GLN A 151 12.38 17.11 -0.86
CA GLN A 151 12.47 18.48 -0.36
C GLN A 151 13.59 18.64 0.68
N VAL A 152 13.79 17.67 1.57
CA VAL A 152 14.89 17.66 2.53
C VAL A 152 16.21 17.46 1.81
N SER A 153 16.30 16.57 0.81
CA SER A 153 17.51 16.47 -0.01
C SER A 153 17.80 17.78 -0.75
N HIS A 154 16.78 18.48 -1.27
CA HIS A 154 16.97 19.81 -1.88
C HIS A 154 17.25 20.94 -0.87
N SER A 155 16.79 20.81 0.39
CA SER A 155 17.02 21.82 1.43
C SER A 155 18.38 21.65 2.11
N GLU A 156 18.85 20.40 2.29
CA GLU A 156 20.22 20.09 2.71
C GLU A 156 21.24 20.39 1.60
N GLU A 157 20.87 20.25 0.34
CA GLU A 157 21.67 20.67 -0.83
C GLU A 157 21.77 22.21 -0.94
N ASN A 158 20.74 22.96 -0.49
CA ASN A 158 20.76 24.42 -0.48
C ASN A 158 21.44 25.05 0.76
N GLY A 159 21.69 24.29 1.82
CA GLY A 159 22.23 24.79 3.09
C GLY A 159 23.76 24.74 3.22
N ARG A 160 24.47 24.12 2.27
CA ARG A 160 25.92 23.85 2.41
C ARG A 160 26.71 24.31 1.19
N PHE A 161 26.76 25.62 0.94
CA PHE A 161 27.55 26.32 -0.09
C PHE A 161 27.32 25.84 -1.55
N PRO A 162 27.08 26.74 -2.52
CA PRO A 162 26.92 26.35 -3.91
C PRO A 162 28.29 26.05 -4.52
N ALA A 163 28.76 24.81 -4.43
CA ALA A 163 29.63 24.27 -5.47
C ALA A 163 28.69 23.87 -6.61
N PRO A 164 28.79 24.51 -7.79
CA PRO A 164 27.72 24.47 -8.77
C PRO A 164 27.60 23.03 -9.28
N VAL A 165 26.38 22.59 -9.56
CA VAL A 165 26.07 21.31 -10.22
C VAL A 165 26.97 21.07 -11.45
N GLU A 166 27.46 22.14 -12.06
CA GLU A 166 28.49 22.15 -13.10
C GLU A 166 29.82 21.54 -12.65
N ALA A 167 30.40 21.94 -11.50
CA ALA A 167 31.64 21.36 -10.99
C ALA A 167 31.51 19.86 -10.66
N ALA A 168 30.34 19.41 -10.18
CA ALA A 168 30.07 17.99 -9.94
C ALA A 168 29.86 17.20 -11.25
N ARG A 169 29.32 17.83 -12.30
CA ARG A 169 29.22 17.23 -13.64
C ARG A 169 30.59 17.16 -14.30
N GLU A 170 31.38 18.22 -14.22
CA GLU A 170 32.76 18.29 -14.70
C GLU A 170 33.66 17.25 -14.03
N ALA A 171 33.55 17.07 -12.71
CA ALA A 171 34.28 16.03 -12.00
C ALA A 171 33.85 14.61 -12.44
N ARG A 172 32.57 14.41 -12.81
CA ARG A 172 32.08 13.13 -13.32
C ARG A 172 32.54 12.86 -14.74
N THR A 173 32.58 13.87 -15.60
CA THR A 173 33.11 13.75 -16.96
C THR A 173 34.60 13.51 -16.93
N LEU A 174 35.36 14.22 -16.08
CA LEU A 174 36.80 14.02 -15.93
C LEU A 174 37.13 12.58 -15.50
N ARG A 175 36.46 12.07 -14.45
CA ARG A 175 36.65 10.69 -13.97
C ARG A 175 36.22 9.63 -14.99
N LYS A 176 35.28 9.95 -15.87
CA LYS A 176 34.86 9.06 -16.96
C LYS A 176 35.95 8.99 -18.02
N GLU A 177 36.50 10.13 -18.41
CA GLU A 177 37.58 10.19 -19.41
C GLU A 177 38.88 9.57 -18.87
N GLU A 178 39.27 9.83 -17.62
CA GLU A 178 40.42 9.16 -16.97
C GLU A 178 40.27 7.63 -16.94
N ALA A 179 39.05 7.13 -16.71
CA ALA A 179 38.77 5.70 -16.71
C ALA A 179 38.82 5.11 -18.12
N LYS A 180 38.42 5.87 -19.16
CA LYS A 180 38.55 5.47 -20.57
C LYS A 180 40.02 5.41 -21.00
N GLU A 181 40.82 6.39 -20.63
CA GLU A 181 42.27 6.38 -20.92
C GLU A 181 42.96 5.19 -20.25
N SER A 182 42.66 4.95 -18.97
CA SER A 182 43.20 3.80 -18.25
C SER A 182 42.79 2.47 -18.89
N LEU A 183 41.57 2.41 -19.44
CA LEU A 183 41.07 1.24 -20.17
C LEU A 183 41.81 1.03 -21.50
N LEU A 184 42.12 2.10 -22.24
CA LEU A 184 42.90 2.02 -23.49
C LEU A 184 44.32 1.52 -23.22
N VAL A 185 45.01 2.06 -22.21
CA VAL A 185 46.36 1.62 -21.82
C VAL A 185 46.34 0.14 -21.47
N TYR A 186 45.38 -0.30 -20.66
CA TYR A 186 45.27 -1.70 -20.27
C TYR A 186 45.00 -2.64 -21.45
N LEU A 187 44.15 -2.23 -22.41
CA LEU A 187 43.81 -3.05 -23.59
C LEU A 187 44.91 -3.07 -24.65
N ALA A 188 45.73 -2.03 -24.73
CA ALA A 188 46.94 -2.04 -25.56
C ALA A 188 47.93 -3.11 -25.08
N GLU A 189 48.07 -3.27 -23.76
CA GLU A 189 48.93 -4.28 -23.14
C GLU A 189 48.27 -5.67 -23.08
N ASN A 190 46.93 -5.72 -23.06
CA ASN A 190 46.13 -6.94 -22.91
C ASN A 190 44.99 -7.01 -23.95
N PRO A 191 45.28 -7.24 -25.24
CA PRO A 191 44.28 -7.21 -26.31
C PRO A 191 43.13 -8.20 -26.11
N ASN A 192 43.41 -9.32 -25.44
CA ASN A 192 42.47 -10.42 -25.25
C ASN A 192 41.74 -10.36 -23.90
N ALA A 193 41.88 -9.26 -23.14
CA ALA A 193 41.29 -9.15 -21.82
C ALA A 193 39.76 -9.23 -21.86
N THR A 194 39.21 -9.96 -20.91
CA THR A 194 37.76 -10.04 -20.72
C THR A 194 37.23 -8.76 -20.08
N LEU A 195 35.94 -8.48 -20.29
CA LEU A 195 35.26 -7.33 -19.67
C LEU A 195 35.33 -7.34 -18.13
N SER A 196 35.47 -8.53 -17.52
CA SER A 196 35.57 -8.67 -16.07
C SER A 196 36.95 -8.28 -15.56
N GLU A 197 38.01 -8.69 -16.26
CA GLU A 197 39.39 -8.34 -15.92
C GLU A 197 39.64 -6.85 -16.11
N ALA A 198 39.20 -6.29 -17.24
CA ALA A 198 39.26 -4.86 -17.49
C ALA A 198 38.51 -4.04 -16.43
N GLY A 199 37.34 -4.51 -16.00
CA GLY A 199 36.55 -3.86 -14.94
C GLY A 199 37.19 -3.88 -13.56
N GLN A 200 37.95 -4.93 -13.23
CA GLN A 200 38.71 -4.97 -11.98
C GLN A 200 39.84 -3.95 -11.96
N VAL A 201 40.55 -3.78 -13.09
CA VAL A 201 41.68 -2.85 -13.18
C VAL A 201 41.24 -1.39 -13.10
N ILE A 202 40.13 -1.03 -13.73
CA ILE A 202 39.62 0.36 -13.69
C ILE A 202 38.62 0.61 -12.55
N GLU A 203 38.42 -0.36 -11.66
CA GLU A 203 37.44 -0.33 -10.56
C GLU A 203 36.02 0.04 -11.01
N ARG A 204 35.55 -0.55 -12.12
CA ARG A 204 34.19 -0.33 -12.67
C ARG A 204 33.46 -1.63 -12.92
N SER A 205 32.14 -1.53 -12.90
CA SER A 205 31.27 -2.66 -13.20
C SER A 205 31.46 -3.11 -14.66
N LYS A 206 31.26 -4.41 -14.92
CA LYS A 206 31.27 -5.00 -16.27
C LYS A 206 30.36 -4.25 -17.25
N THR A 207 29.19 -3.80 -16.78
CA THR A 207 28.24 -3.03 -17.59
C THR A 207 28.81 -1.67 -17.99
N THR A 208 29.45 -0.98 -17.05
CA THR A 208 30.10 0.32 -17.30
C THR A 208 31.26 0.18 -18.29
N VAL A 209 32.09 -0.86 -18.14
CA VAL A 209 33.19 -1.17 -19.08
C VAL A 209 32.64 -1.40 -20.48
N SER A 210 31.56 -2.19 -20.61
CA SER A 210 30.93 -2.42 -21.91
C SER A 210 30.40 -1.14 -22.55
N THR A 211 29.93 -0.17 -21.77
CA THR A 211 29.51 1.14 -22.29
C THR A 211 30.72 1.95 -22.75
N TYR A 212 31.79 2.00 -21.96
CA TYR A 212 33.01 2.74 -22.33
C TYR A 212 33.67 2.19 -23.59
N LEU A 213 33.70 0.87 -23.77
CA LEU A 213 34.21 0.25 -25.00
C LEU A 213 33.41 0.64 -26.23
N LYS A 214 32.07 0.69 -26.13
CA LYS A 214 31.22 1.14 -27.24
C LYS A 214 31.51 2.59 -27.59
N GLU A 215 31.59 3.46 -26.59
CA GLU A 215 31.93 4.87 -26.81
C GLU A 215 33.32 5.02 -27.44
N LEU A 216 34.33 4.27 -26.97
CA LEU A 216 35.69 4.32 -27.55
C LEU A 216 35.77 3.80 -28.99
N VAL A 217 34.93 2.83 -29.36
CA VAL A 217 34.79 2.37 -30.75
C VAL A 217 34.08 3.41 -31.61
N GLU A 218 33.01 4.02 -31.09
CA GLU A 218 32.30 5.11 -31.77
C GLU A 218 33.21 6.34 -31.97
N ASP A 219 34.07 6.63 -31.00
CA ASP A 219 35.08 7.69 -31.04
C ASP A 219 36.28 7.33 -31.95
N GLY A 220 36.32 6.12 -32.53
CA GLY A 220 37.38 5.66 -33.43
C GLY A 220 38.73 5.40 -32.76
N ARG A 221 38.75 5.31 -31.42
CA ARG A 221 39.96 5.09 -30.61
C ARG A 221 40.24 3.62 -30.32
N LEU A 222 39.29 2.75 -30.62
CA LEU A 222 39.37 1.31 -30.37
C LEU A 222 38.66 0.56 -31.50
N ASP A 223 39.22 -0.55 -31.96
CA ASP A 223 38.57 -1.47 -32.87
C ASP A 223 38.65 -2.91 -32.36
N ARG A 224 37.79 -3.78 -32.89
CA ARG A 224 37.75 -5.20 -32.55
C ARG A 224 38.08 -6.03 -33.78
N ASN A 225 39.36 -6.34 -33.93
CA ASN A 225 39.93 -7.06 -35.08
C ASN A 225 39.67 -8.59 -35.09
N GLY A 226 38.60 -9.06 -34.44
CA GLY A 226 38.21 -10.47 -34.39
C GLY A 226 39.03 -11.37 -33.45
N THR A 227 40.25 -10.98 -33.07
CA THR A 227 41.11 -11.71 -32.11
C THR A 227 41.20 -11.05 -30.75
N GLY A 228 41.09 -9.72 -30.69
CA GLY A 228 41.11 -8.94 -29.46
C GLY A 228 40.67 -7.51 -29.69
N TRP A 229 41.04 -6.62 -28.77
CA TRP A 229 40.90 -5.17 -28.89
C TRP A 229 42.17 -4.56 -29.45
N GLU A 230 42.02 -3.63 -30.38
CA GLU A 230 43.11 -2.89 -31.01
C GLU A 230 42.92 -1.39 -30.75
N VAL A 231 43.90 -0.76 -30.10
CA VAL A 231 43.86 0.68 -29.80
C VAL A 231 44.31 1.44 -31.04
N LEU A 232 43.46 2.31 -31.55
CA LEU A 232 43.72 3.14 -32.72
C LEU A 232 44.25 4.51 -32.26
N SER A 233 45.33 4.98 -32.89
CA SER A 233 45.99 6.26 -32.61
C SER A 233 45.32 7.45 -33.29
#